data_AF-A0A960DSW2-F1
#
_entry.id   AF-A0A960DSW2-F1
#
_cell.length_a   1.000
_cell.length_b   1.000
_cell.length_c   1.000
_cell.angle_alpha   90.00
_cell.angle_beta   90.00
_cell.angle_gamma   90.00
#
_symmetry.space_group_name_H-M   'P 1'
#
loop_
_entity.id
_entity.type
_entity.pdbx_description
1 polymer ?
#
loop_
_entity_poly.entity_id
_entity_poly.type
_entity_poly.pdbx_seq_one_letter_code
_entity_poly.pdbx_strand_id
1 'polypeptide(L)' 'MAEVVAAVRGLHAGYGDVAVLRDVSLSVGAGEVVALLGPNGAG' A
#
# COMPACT_ATOMS: atom_id res chain seq x y z
N MET A 1 -7.91 5.83 -18.86
CA MET A 1 -7.50 5.42 -17.50
C MET A 1 -7.26 6.68 -16.71
N ALA A 2 -7.74 6.79 -15.47
CA ALA A 2 -7.47 7.97 -14.64
C ALA A 2 -5.96 8.13 -14.45
N GLU A 3 -5.49 9.37 -14.40
CA GLU A 3 -4.08 9.69 -14.10
C GLU A 3 -3.72 9.10 -12.73
N VAL A 4 -2.61 8.35 -12.64
CA VAL A 4 -2.15 7.81 -11.36
C VAL A 4 -1.46 8.93 -10.59
N VAL A 5 -1.97 9.24 -9.40
CA VAL A 5 -1.43 10.30 -8.53
C VAL A 5 -0.53 9.76 -7.43
N ALA A 6 -0.70 8.48 -7.06
CA ALA A 6 0.18 7.78 -6.12
C ALA A 6 0.33 6.31 -6.51
N ALA A 7 1.53 5.75 -6.35
CA ALA A 7 1.75 4.32 -6.57
C ALA A 7 2.92 3.78 -5.75
N VAL A 8 2.80 2.53 -5.33
CA VAL A 8 3.87 1.68 -4.81
C VAL A 8 3.86 0.34 -5.54
N ARG A 9 5.04 -0.25 -5.76
CA ARG A 9 5.21 -1.55 -6.43
C ARG A 9 6.19 -2.39 -5.64
N GLY A 10 5.80 -3.62 -5.29
CA GLY A 10 6.62 -4.56 -4.55
C GLY A 10 7.15 -4.01 -3.22
N LEU A 11 6.33 -3.23 -2.51
CA LEU A 11 6.69 -2.61 -1.24
C LEU A 11 6.98 -3.69 -0.19
N HIS A 12 8.21 -3.67 0.30
CA HIS A 12 8.65 -4.40 1.48
C HIS A 12 9.02 -3.37 2.54
N ALA A 13 8.38 -3.45 3.71
CA ALA A 13 8.59 -2.48 4.78
C ALA A 13 8.42 -3.14 6.16
N GLY A 14 9.05 -2.55 7.17
CA GLY A 14 9.09 -3.12 8.49
C GLY A 14 9.86 -2.26 9.49
N TYR A 15 9.88 -2.69 10.74
CA TYR A 15 10.59 -2.02 11.82
C TYR A 15 11.62 -2.98 12.43
N GLY A 16 12.90 -2.57 12.42
CA GLY A 16 14.00 -3.43 12.84
C GLY A 16 14.01 -4.74 12.04
N ASP A 17 14.00 -5.86 12.75
CA ASP A 17 14.00 -7.20 12.14
C ASP A 17 12.61 -7.69 11.73
N VAL A 18 11.55 -6.91 12.00
CA VAL A 18 10.16 -7.32 11.72
C VAL A 18 9.73 -6.82 10.35
N ALA A 19 9.58 -7.74 9.40
CA ALA A 19 8.94 -7.47 8.11
C ALA A 19 7.40 -7.43 8.26
N VAL A 20 6.84 -6.24 8.06
CA VAL A 20 5.41 -5.94 8.22
C VAL A 20 4.69 -6.01 6.87
N LEU A 21 5.17 -5.28 5.86
CA LEU A 21 4.67 -5.35 4.49
C LEU A 21 5.56 -6.26 3.63
N ARG A 22 4.93 -7.09 2.81
CA ARG A 22 5.59 -8.08 1.95
C ARG A 22 5.00 -7.98 0.55
N ASP A 23 5.83 -7.55 -0.40
CA ASP A 23 5.51 -7.46 -1.83
C ASP A 23 4.18 -6.75 -2.16
N VAL A 24 3.90 -5.63 -1.49
CA VAL A 24 2.63 -4.91 -1.66
C VAL A 24 2.68 -3.94 -2.84
N SER A 25 1.68 -4.01 -3.72
CA SER A 25 1.52 -3.06 -4.82
C SER A 25 0.15 -2.37 -4.74
N LEU A 26 0.14 -1.04 -4.88
CA LEU A 26 -1.07 -0.22 -4.84
C LEU A 26 -0.90 0.97 -5.79
N SER A 27 -1.96 1.37 -6.47
CA SER A 27 -2.03 2.62 -7.22
C SER A 27 -3.33 3.35 -6.89
N VAL A 28 -3.27 4.68 -6.81
CA VAL A 28 -4.43 5.54 -6.59
C VAL A 28 -4.53 6.51 -7.77
N GLY A 29 -5.68 6.53 -8.43
CA GLY A 29 -6.00 7.44 -9.53
C GLY A 29 -6.50 8.81 -9.05
N ALA A 30 -6.41 9.81 -9.92
CA ALA A 30 -6.96 11.14 -9.67
C ALA A 30 -8.48 11.07 -9.40
N GLY A 31 -8.90 11.60 -8.25
CA GLY A 31 -10.29 11.56 -7.80
C GLY A 31 -10.76 10.21 -7.23
N GLU A 32 -9.88 9.21 -7.14
CA GLU A 32 -10.19 7.91 -6.55
C GLU A 32 -10.15 7.96 -5.02
N VAL A 33 -11.12 7.31 -4.38
CA VAL A 33 -11.14 7.09 -2.93
C VAL A 33 -10.90 5.61 -2.68
N VAL A 34 -9.77 5.28 -2.04
CA VAL A 34 -9.39 3.91 -1.70
C VAL A 34 -9.47 3.73 -0.18
N ALA A 35 -10.17 2.69 0.27
CA ALA A 35 -10.17 2.25 1.66
C ALA A 35 -9.28 1.03 1.82
N LEU A 36 -8.29 1.11 2.72
CA LEU A 36 -7.48 -0.04 3.14
C LEU A 36 -8.04 -0.58 4.44
N LEU A 37 -8.41 -1.87 4.46
CA LEU A 37 -9.00 -2.53 5.61
C LEU A 37 -8.12 -3.69 6.08
N GLY A 38 -8.06 -3.88 7.39
CA GLY A 38 -7.38 -5.01 8.02
C GLY A 38 -7.57 -4.99 9.54
N PRO A 39 -7.34 -6.13 10.22
CA PRO A 39 -7.28 -6.16 11.67
C PRO A 39 -6.10 -5.33 12.21
N ASN A 40 -6.10 -5.05 13.52
CA ASN A 40 -4.98 -4.38 14.18
C ASN A 40 -3.68 -5.15 13.92
N GLY A 41 -2.66 -4.44 13.40
CA GLY A 41 -1.34 -5.00 13.09
C GLY A 41 -1.25 -5.76 11.76
N ALA A 42 -2.23 -5.65 10.86
CA ALA A 42 -2.21 -6.30 9.54
C ALA A 42 -1.16 -5.74 8.56
N GLY A 43 -0.63 -4.56 8.84
CA GLY A 43 0.33 -3.84 8.00
C GLY A 43 0.86 -2.62 8.70
#